data_AF-A0A507EHQ0-F1
#
_entry.id   AF-A0A507EHQ0-F1
#
_cell.length_a   1.000
_cell.length_b   1.000
_cell.length_c   1.000
_cell.angle_alpha   90.00
_cell.angle_beta   90.00
_cell.angle_gamma   90.00
#
_symmetry.space_group_name_H-M   'P 1'
#
loop_
_entity.id
_entity.type
_entity.pdbx_description
1 polymer ?
#
loop_
_entity_poly.entity_id
_entity_poly.type
_entity_poly.pdbx_seq_one_letter_code
_entity_poly.pdbx_strand_id
1 'polypeptide(L)'
;MQSNSKSSALHLDALALAIHIDAPLDDSDTESDCSLVSLPAAKLLAKAADPVGLQEKPKKKKNLGSLSAKRVGSGEFEAEKHFYPRVLNAHIHPLVSSFLTLGNERILARYTHLNPQVNFDVLKNLLDYKYAFSSGFYISTAHAQQLERRPKYFRWAGSDLFNVTTSSGQRQMIIVETNSCPSGQKSMPLLSELGDDQGGYGVVIDSTFLQMLDGVDKSLGDLAVVYDKNPMEASGYAAVMADHTKEKVWLAEFYDEDPNPPVRWVDGIMEIRDKANEWHAIRACFRYVTQKPWNRFPLNTKTVVLNNVVSCLAGGRNKMMAARAYDFLNAELDGSGLAVRMPETIRNVTKSEIPLWLDSMGGHAVLKVPYSNAGQGVYTITNKEELPLWGTLLGVVLRAGKFYHVGTIPNKKNHTFVSDLRVMVCANDSGFKPVAIYARRARMPLLRHLEDDSSITSWEMLGTNLSVKVEDEWTTEAQRLLLMDRKDFNQLGIGIDDLIDAYIQTVLSVIAIDKMAQRLMKGNPSQEMCEKDKQYPWFNQNMFDFELFEALNPDIALLQEIYH
;
A
#
# COMPACT_ATOMS: atom_id res chain seq x y z
N MET A 1 6.87 -73.06 7.45
CA MET A 1 5.90 -72.23 8.21
C MET A 1 6.33 -70.77 8.00
N GLN A 2 5.94 -70.07 6.93
CA GLN A 2 4.62 -69.44 6.64
C GLN A 2 4.02 -68.61 7.79
N SER A 3 4.19 -67.28 7.70
CA SER A 3 3.17 -66.21 7.79
C SER A 3 3.94 -64.86 7.80
N ASN A 4 3.84 -63.93 6.85
CA ASN A 4 2.73 -63.15 6.27
C ASN A 4 1.85 -62.42 7.30
N SER A 5 2.11 -61.12 7.50
CA SER A 5 1.05 -60.12 7.58
C SER A 5 1.52 -58.77 7.01
N LYS A 6 0.64 -58.21 6.17
CA LYS A 6 0.84 -57.12 5.22
C LYS A 6 0.88 -55.74 5.91
N SER A 7 1.79 -54.90 5.45
CA SER A 7 1.72 -53.44 5.52
C SER A 7 0.69 -52.95 4.49
N SER A 8 -0.32 -52.19 4.93
CA SER A 8 -1.23 -51.46 4.05
C SER A 8 -0.85 -49.98 4.06
N ALA A 9 -0.02 -49.59 3.10
CA ALA A 9 0.14 -48.20 2.72
C ALA A 9 -1.06 -47.79 1.86
N LEU A 10 -1.86 -46.85 2.36
CA LEU A 10 -2.91 -46.19 1.59
C LEU A 10 -2.24 -45.23 0.62
N HIS A 11 -2.08 -45.67 -0.63
CA HIS A 11 -1.90 -44.80 -1.78
C HIS A 11 -3.22 -44.07 -2.03
N LEU A 12 -3.23 -42.75 -1.86
CA LEU A 12 -4.28 -41.89 -2.39
C LEU A 12 -3.86 -41.49 -3.81
N ASP A 13 -4.34 -42.25 -4.78
CA ASP A 13 -4.28 -41.88 -6.19
C ASP A 13 -5.12 -40.62 -6.42
N ALA A 14 -4.49 -39.58 -6.97
CA ALA A 14 -5.16 -38.40 -7.44
C ALA A 14 -5.96 -38.75 -8.71
N LEU A 15 -7.29 -38.82 -8.56
CA LEU A 15 -8.23 -38.89 -9.68
C LEU A 15 -8.14 -37.60 -10.51
N ALA A 16 -7.41 -37.67 -11.62
CA ALA A 16 -7.55 -36.74 -12.73
C ALA A 16 -8.86 -37.05 -13.46
N LEU A 17 -9.91 -36.28 -13.20
CA LEU A 17 -11.13 -36.33 -14.00
C LEU A 17 -10.97 -35.36 -15.18
N ALA A 18 -10.55 -35.89 -16.32
CA ALA A 18 -10.66 -35.22 -17.61
C ALA A 18 -12.13 -35.31 -18.06
N ILE A 19 -12.84 -34.18 -18.09
CA ILE A 19 -14.13 -34.09 -18.78
C ILE A 19 -13.83 -33.59 -20.19
N HIS A 20 -13.73 -34.52 -21.14
CA HIS A 20 -13.95 -34.26 -22.56
C HIS A 20 -15.45 -34.05 -22.76
N ILE A 21 -15.84 -32.89 -23.29
CA ILE A 21 -17.16 -32.71 -23.89
C ILE A 21 -16.93 -32.75 -25.40
N ASP A 22 -17.13 -33.93 -25.97
CA ASP A 22 -17.49 -34.09 -27.37
C ASP A 22 -18.98 -33.76 -27.49
N ALA A 23 -19.33 -32.82 -28.37
CA ALA A 23 -20.66 -32.79 -28.96
C ALA A 23 -20.57 -32.32 -30.42
N PRO A 24 -21.33 -32.91 -31.34
CA PRO A 24 -21.07 -32.84 -32.77
C PRO A 24 -21.62 -31.56 -33.39
N LEU A 25 -20.98 -31.15 -34.49
CA LEU A 25 -21.52 -30.25 -35.50
C LEU A 25 -22.76 -30.90 -36.14
N ASP A 26 -23.85 -30.13 -36.25
CA ASP A 26 -24.86 -30.35 -37.27
C ASP A 26 -25.30 -28.99 -37.82
N ASP A 27 -25.13 -28.85 -39.13
CA ASP A 27 -25.61 -27.73 -39.95
C ASP A 27 -27.12 -27.89 -40.20
N SER A 28 -27.89 -26.81 -40.15
CA SER A 28 -28.75 -26.35 -41.26
C SER A 28 -29.81 -25.32 -40.83
N ASP A 29 -29.80 -24.23 -41.59
CA ASP A 29 -30.94 -23.56 -42.22
C ASP A 29 -32.00 -22.77 -41.43
N THR A 30 -31.98 -21.48 -41.77
CA THR A 30 -33.10 -20.64 -42.26
C THR A 30 -33.77 -19.62 -41.33
N GLU A 31 -33.91 -18.44 -41.93
CA GLU A 31 -34.50 -17.18 -41.49
C GLU A 31 -35.96 -17.29 -41.02
N SER A 32 -36.39 -16.45 -40.07
CA SER A 32 -37.54 -15.53 -40.27
C SER A 32 -37.87 -14.70 -39.02
N ASP A 33 -38.50 -13.56 -39.32
CA ASP A 33 -38.80 -12.39 -38.51
C ASP A 33 -39.68 -12.56 -37.25
N CYS A 34 -39.48 -11.58 -36.35
CA CYS A 34 -40.48 -10.90 -35.51
C CYS A 34 -41.53 -11.70 -34.73
N SER A 35 -41.43 -11.66 -33.39
CA SER A 35 -42.56 -11.16 -32.57
C SER A 35 -42.15 -10.86 -31.12
N LEU A 36 -42.52 -9.66 -30.69
CA LEU A 36 -42.63 -9.23 -29.30
C LEU A 36 -43.70 -10.08 -28.60
N VAL A 37 -43.33 -10.96 -27.66
CA VAL A 37 -44.23 -11.38 -26.57
C VAL A 37 -43.42 -11.59 -25.29
N SER A 38 -43.80 -10.81 -24.28
CA SER A 38 -43.47 -10.90 -22.86
C SER A 38 -43.59 -12.30 -22.24
N LEU A 39 -42.80 -12.58 -21.20
CA LEU A 39 -43.14 -13.24 -19.90
C LEU A 39 -41.84 -13.75 -19.20
N PRO A 40 -41.83 -14.06 -17.89
CA PRO A 40 -42.33 -13.31 -16.74
C PRO A 40 -41.22 -13.05 -15.68
N ALA A 41 -41.39 -11.96 -14.91
CA ALA A 41 -40.53 -11.64 -13.77
C ALA A 41 -40.66 -12.69 -12.65
N ALA A 42 -39.60 -13.47 -12.43
CA ALA A 42 -39.49 -14.36 -11.26
C ALA A 42 -39.03 -13.55 -10.05
N LYS A 43 -39.98 -13.34 -9.12
CA LYS A 43 -39.75 -12.83 -7.76
C LYS A 43 -38.87 -13.81 -6.98
N LEU A 44 -37.65 -13.39 -6.63
CA LEU A 44 -36.92 -13.92 -5.47
C LEU A 44 -36.87 -12.81 -4.42
N LEU A 45 -37.78 -12.95 -3.45
CA LEU A 45 -37.92 -12.11 -2.27
C LEU A 45 -36.70 -12.30 -1.35
N ALA A 46 -35.84 -11.30 -1.27
CA ALA A 46 -34.96 -11.12 -0.13
C ALA A 46 -35.84 -10.74 1.08
N LYS A 47 -35.96 -11.64 2.06
CA LYS A 47 -36.51 -11.31 3.38
C LYS A 47 -35.51 -10.40 4.10
N ALA A 48 -35.70 -9.09 3.99
CA ALA A 48 -35.13 -8.14 4.93
C ALA A 48 -35.78 -8.39 6.30
N ALA A 49 -34.96 -8.61 7.33
CA ALA A 49 -35.42 -8.58 8.71
C ALA A 49 -35.78 -7.13 9.08
N ASP A 50 -36.92 -6.94 9.75
CA ASP A 50 -37.40 -5.63 10.21
C ASP A 50 -36.36 -4.94 11.13
N PRO A 51 -36.07 -3.64 10.93
CA PRO A 51 -35.16 -2.91 11.79
C PRO A 51 -35.88 -2.48 13.08
N VAL A 52 -35.37 -2.96 14.22
CA VAL A 52 -35.64 -2.34 15.53
C VAL A 52 -35.07 -0.93 15.48
N GLY A 53 -35.94 0.06 15.66
CA GLY A 53 -35.63 1.49 15.54
C GLY A 53 -34.44 1.92 16.39
N LEU A 54 -33.31 2.16 15.73
CA LEU A 54 -32.21 2.98 16.23
C LEU A 54 -32.40 4.37 15.63
N GLN A 55 -32.70 5.34 16.48
CA GLN A 55 -32.78 6.76 16.09
C GLN A 55 -31.45 7.17 15.44
N GLU A 56 -31.52 7.61 14.18
CA GLU A 56 -30.40 8.21 13.45
C GLU A 56 -29.85 9.39 14.25
N LYS A 57 -28.58 9.29 14.68
CA LYS A 57 -27.87 10.47 15.19
C LYS A 57 -27.61 11.41 14.00
N PRO A 58 -27.98 12.69 14.08
CA PRO A 58 -27.81 13.61 12.96
C PRO A 58 -26.32 13.81 12.61
N LYS A 59 -26.03 13.77 11.31
CA LYS A 59 -24.72 13.97 10.69
C LYS A 59 -24.07 15.26 11.19
N LYS A 60 -22.88 15.19 11.81
CA LYS A 60 -22.00 16.37 11.94
C LYS A 60 -21.48 16.72 10.55
N LYS A 61 -22.11 17.67 9.85
CA LYS A 61 -21.52 18.27 8.64
C LYS A 61 -20.13 18.80 8.98
N LYS A 62 -19.11 18.42 8.21
CA LYS A 62 -17.80 19.05 8.31
C LYS A 62 -17.96 20.54 7.97
N ASN A 63 -17.42 21.43 8.80
CA ASN A 63 -17.50 22.88 8.60
C ASN A 63 -16.45 23.36 7.57
N LEU A 64 -16.51 22.80 6.36
CA LEU A 64 -15.68 23.23 5.24
C LEU A 64 -15.87 24.73 5.00
N GLY A 65 -14.82 25.42 4.58
CA GLY A 65 -14.80 26.86 4.36
C GLY A 65 -14.42 27.70 5.59
N SER A 66 -14.33 27.08 6.77
CA SER A 66 -14.01 27.76 8.05
C SER A 66 -12.93 27.05 8.88
N LEU A 67 -12.23 26.09 8.26
CA LEU A 67 -11.17 25.35 8.92
C LEU A 67 -9.97 26.28 9.21
N SER A 68 -9.27 25.97 10.30
CA SER A 68 -8.08 26.66 10.79
C SER A 68 -7.13 25.64 11.41
N ALA A 69 -5.83 25.90 11.33
CA ALA A 69 -4.84 25.01 11.90
C ALA A 69 -4.77 25.11 13.42
N LYS A 70 -4.46 23.98 14.06
CA LYS A 70 -4.18 23.90 15.49
C LYS A 70 -2.66 23.92 15.69
N ARG A 71 -2.18 24.77 16.59
CA ARG A 71 -0.82 24.66 17.11
C ARG A 71 -0.70 23.46 18.04
N VAL A 72 0.38 22.70 17.89
CA VAL A 72 0.74 21.58 18.77
C VAL A 72 2.07 21.91 19.45
N GLY A 73 2.08 21.89 20.78
CA GLY A 73 3.27 22.14 21.61
C GLY A 73 3.95 20.85 22.07
N SER A 74 5.17 21.00 22.60
CA SER A 74 5.85 19.90 23.28
C SER A 74 5.12 19.53 24.58
N GLY A 75 5.05 18.24 24.88
CA GLY A 75 4.34 17.65 26.01
C GLY A 75 2.86 17.33 25.72
N GLU A 76 2.38 17.54 24.48
CA GLU A 76 0.99 17.26 24.10
C GLU A 76 0.73 15.81 23.63
N PHE A 77 1.77 14.96 23.53
CA PHE A 77 1.58 13.57 23.12
C PHE A 77 0.91 12.76 24.24
N GLU A 78 -0.25 12.17 23.93
CA GLU A 78 -0.97 11.27 24.83
C GLU A 78 -1.29 9.97 24.08
N ALA A 79 -0.79 8.84 24.56
CA ALA A 79 -0.91 7.57 23.86
C ALA A 79 -2.38 7.17 23.59
N GLU A 80 -3.31 7.48 24.51
CA GLU A 80 -4.74 7.19 24.35
C GLU A 80 -5.41 7.94 23.19
N LYS A 81 -4.82 9.07 22.74
CA LYS A 81 -5.31 9.84 21.60
C LYS A 81 -4.81 9.30 20.26
N HIS A 82 -3.76 8.48 20.27
CA HIS A 82 -3.00 8.13 19.06
C HIS A 82 -2.92 6.63 18.78
N PHE A 83 -3.30 5.78 19.74
CA PHE A 83 -3.39 4.33 19.58
C PHE A 83 -4.81 3.82 19.81
N TYR A 84 -5.15 2.68 19.20
CA TYR A 84 -6.37 2.00 19.59
C TYR A 84 -6.29 1.52 21.04
N PRO A 85 -7.38 1.58 21.82
CA PRO A 85 -7.38 1.09 23.21
C PRO A 85 -6.89 -0.35 23.33
N ARG A 86 -7.22 -1.19 22.35
CA ARG A 86 -6.74 -2.58 22.29
C ARG A 86 -5.21 -2.69 22.18
N VAL A 87 -4.56 -1.76 21.49
CA VAL A 87 -3.11 -1.72 21.28
C VAL A 87 -2.37 -1.36 22.57
N LEU A 88 -2.88 -0.37 23.32
CA LEU A 88 -2.30 0.03 24.61
C LEU A 88 -2.34 -1.08 25.66
N ASN A 89 -3.27 -2.03 25.52
CA ASN A 89 -3.40 -3.20 26.39
C ASN A 89 -2.75 -4.47 25.79
N ALA A 90 -2.06 -4.36 24.66
CA ALA A 90 -1.50 -5.50 23.95
C ALA A 90 0.00 -5.66 24.25
N HIS A 91 0.40 -6.88 24.58
CA HIS A 91 1.82 -7.24 24.67
C HIS A 91 2.31 -7.76 23.33
N ILE A 92 3.37 -7.14 22.79
CA ILE A 92 3.99 -7.54 21.53
C ILE A 92 4.39 -9.03 21.54
N HIS A 93 4.21 -9.71 20.41
CA HIS A 93 4.64 -11.09 20.26
C HIS A 93 6.18 -11.17 20.25
N PRO A 94 6.83 -12.08 21.02
CA PRO A 94 8.28 -12.15 21.12
C PRO A 94 9.02 -12.30 19.78
N LEU A 95 8.46 -13.10 18.86
CA LEU A 95 9.02 -13.26 17.51
C LEU A 95 8.99 -11.93 16.73
N VAL A 96 7.91 -11.16 16.82
CA VAL A 96 7.79 -9.87 16.13
C VAL A 96 8.74 -8.85 16.74
N SER A 97 8.84 -8.79 18.07
CA SER A 97 9.81 -7.95 18.78
C SER A 97 11.25 -8.30 18.35
N SER A 98 11.59 -9.59 18.29
CA SER A 98 12.90 -10.06 17.81
C SER A 98 13.15 -9.69 16.35
N PHE A 99 12.13 -9.72 15.49
CA PHE A 99 12.25 -9.33 14.09
C PHE A 99 12.56 -7.83 13.95
N LEU A 100 11.82 -6.96 14.65
CA LEU A 100 12.00 -5.51 14.59
C LEU A 100 13.36 -5.05 15.13
N THR A 101 13.97 -5.83 16.02
CA THR A 101 15.29 -5.58 16.62
C THR A 101 16.42 -6.36 15.93
N LEU A 102 16.12 -7.14 14.88
CA LEU A 102 17.07 -8.05 14.25
C LEU A 102 18.21 -7.29 13.54
N GLY A 103 17.87 -6.20 12.84
CA GLY A 103 18.82 -5.39 12.08
C GLY A 103 19.21 -6.02 10.73
N ASN A 104 19.63 -5.18 9.78
CA ASN A 104 19.85 -5.59 8.40
C ASN A 104 20.95 -6.66 8.24
N GLU A 105 22.01 -6.64 9.05
CA GLU A 105 23.09 -7.64 8.97
C GLU A 105 22.60 -9.08 9.20
N ARG A 106 21.80 -9.28 10.26
CA ARG A 106 21.24 -10.59 10.58
C ARG A 106 20.14 -11.00 9.61
N ILE A 107 19.35 -10.03 9.13
CA ILE A 107 18.35 -10.24 8.07
C ILE A 107 19.03 -10.74 6.79
N LEU A 108 20.11 -10.08 6.36
CA LEU A 108 20.91 -10.47 5.20
C LEU A 108 21.40 -11.91 5.32
N ALA A 109 22.11 -12.21 6.41
CA ALA A 109 22.68 -13.53 6.65
C ALA A 109 21.61 -14.64 6.64
N ARG A 110 20.44 -14.39 7.27
CA ARG A 110 19.35 -15.36 7.30
C ARG A 110 18.70 -15.54 5.92
N TYR A 111 18.42 -14.45 5.22
CA TYR A 111 17.71 -14.51 3.94
C TYR A 111 18.54 -15.21 2.86
N THR A 112 19.82 -14.86 2.72
CA THR A 112 20.70 -15.45 1.71
C THR A 112 21.05 -16.91 2.04
N HIS A 113 21.02 -17.31 3.32
CA HIS A 113 21.15 -18.72 3.68
C HIS A 113 19.96 -19.56 3.21
N LEU A 114 18.74 -19.04 3.34
CA LEU A 114 17.53 -19.72 2.87
C LEU A 114 17.32 -19.60 1.34
N ASN A 115 18.00 -18.65 0.71
CA ASN A 115 17.91 -18.34 -0.70
C ASN A 115 19.32 -18.29 -1.32
N PRO A 116 20.00 -19.44 -1.49
CA PRO A 116 21.40 -19.49 -1.94
C PRO A 116 21.61 -18.93 -3.36
N GLN A 117 20.54 -18.78 -4.14
CA GLN A 117 20.55 -18.12 -5.45
C GLN A 117 20.64 -16.59 -5.38
N VAL A 118 20.39 -15.99 -4.20
CA VAL A 118 20.40 -14.53 -4.03
C VAL A 118 21.83 -14.02 -3.88
N ASN A 119 22.17 -13.00 -4.67
CA ASN A 119 23.43 -12.29 -4.55
C ASN A 119 23.46 -11.43 -3.27
N PHE A 120 24.35 -11.79 -2.34
CA PHE A 120 24.50 -11.14 -1.04
C PHE A 120 24.83 -9.65 -1.15
N ASP A 121 25.78 -9.27 -2.00
CA ASP A 121 26.23 -7.88 -2.13
C ASP A 121 25.14 -7.00 -2.72
N VAL A 122 24.38 -7.51 -3.69
CA VAL A 122 23.23 -6.80 -4.26
C VAL A 122 22.18 -6.56 -3.19
N LEU A 123 21.78 -7.58 -2.42
CA LEU A 123 20.79 -7.39 -1.35
C LEU A 123 21.29 -6.42 -0.28
N LYS A 124 22.56 -6.52 0.11
CA LYS A 124 23.17 -5.60 1.08
C LYS A 124 23.11 -4.16 0.59
N ASN A 125 23.47 -3.91 -0.68
CA ASN A 125 23.41 -2.58 -1.25
C ASN A 125 21.98 -2.03 -1.34
N LEU A 126 20.98 -2.89 -1.58
CA LEU A 126 19.57 -2.49 -1.57
C LEU A 126 19.10 -2.11 -0.17
N LEU A 127 19.43 -2.90 0.87
CA LEU A 127 19.05 -2.59 2.25
C LEU A 127 19.77 -1.34 2.79
N ASP A 128 21.04 -1.16 2.45
CA ASP A 128 21.81 0.05 2.78
C ASP A 128 21.42 1.27 1.92
N TYR A 129 20.56 1.08 0.91
CA TYR A 129 20.28 2.02 -0.18
C TYR A 129 21.56 2.61 -0.83
N LYS A 130 22.62 1.82 -0.96
CA LYS A 130 23.87 2.22 -1.64
C LYS A 130 23.77 1.89 -3.12
N TYR A 131 22.95 2.62 -3.85
CA TYR A 131 22.79 2.42 -5.28
C TYR A 131 23.03 3.72 -6.05
N ALA A 132 23.89 3.66 -7.07
CA ALA A 132 24.08 4.76 -8.00
C ALA A 132 23.02 4.64 -9.09
N PHE A 133 22.32 5.73 -9.39
CA PHE A 133 21.58 5.83 -10.64
C PHE A 133 22.62 5.97 -11.77
N SER A 134 23.00 4.86 -12.39
CA SER A 134 23.63 4.91 -13.70
C SER A 134 22.56 4.62 -14.73
N SER A 135 22.45 5.50 -15.71
CA SER A 135 21.77 5.24 -16.96
C SER A 135 22.48 4.06 -17.67
N GLY A 136 22.11 2.83 -17.30
CA GLY A 136 22.24 1.67 -18.17
C GLY A 136 23.38 0.67 -17.92
N PHE A 137 24.26 0.81 -16.93
CA PHE A 137 25.28 -0.23 -16.67
C PHE A 137 25.71 -0.28 -15.20
N TYR A 138 25.71 -1.47 -14.60
CA TYR A 138 26.29 -1.76 -13.28
C TYR A 138 27.67 -1.11 -13.16
N ILE A 139 27.80 -0.09 -12.32
CA ILE A 139 29.11 0.53 -12.04
C ILE A 139 29.80 -0.33 -10.99
N SER A 140 30.98 -0.86 -11.35
CA SER A 140 31.89 -1.50 -10.39
C SER A 140 32.18 -0.55 -9.23
N THR A 141 32.18 -1.07 -8.01
CA THR A 141 32.29 -0.38 -6.71
C THR A 141 33.46 0.60 -6.52
N ALA A 142 34.40 0.69 -7.46
CA ALA A 142 35.59 1.55 -7.37
C ALA A 142 35.35 3.04 -7.72
N HIS A 143 34.25 3.42 -8.38
CA HIS A 143 33.93 4.82 -8.73
C HIS A 143 32.81 5.46 -7.87
N ALA A 144 32.46 4.82 -6.76
CA ALA A 144 31.32 5.16 -5.90
C ALA A 144 31.49 6.41 -5.01
N GLN A 145 32.01 7.52 -5.54
CA GLN A 145 32.24 8.74 -4.74
C GLN A 145 30.99 9.59 -4.47
N GLN A 146 29.84 9.30 -5.11
CA GLN A 146 28.55 9.92 -4.79
C GLN A 146 27.40 8.90 -4.88
N LEU A 147 27.43 7.87 -4.02
CA LEU A 147 26.24 7.04 -3.81
C LEU A 147 25.25 7.81 -2.95
N GLU A 148 24.01 7.98 -3.43
CA GLU A 148 22.89 8.30 -2.54
C GLU A 148 22.82 7.20 -1.46
N ARG A 149 22.59 7.58 -0.21
CA ARG A 149 22.51 6.64 0.93
C ARG A 149 21.09 6.46 1.46
N ARG A 150 20.12 7.11 0.83
CA ARG A 150 18.70 7.04 1.18
C ARG A 150 17.81 7.37 -0.02
N PRO A 151 16.55 6.90 -0.05
CA PRO A 151 15.57 7.29 -1.06
C PRO A 151 15.40 8.81 -1.14
N LYS A 152 15.24 9.34 -2.36
CA LYS A 152 15.14 10.79 -2.58
C LYS A 152 13.71 11.30 -2.39
N TYR A 153 12.73 10.55 -2.90
CA TYR A 153 11.32 10.94 -2.98
C TYR A 153 10.41 10.10 -2.07
N PHE A 154 10.79 8.86 -1.76
CA PHE A 154 9.94 7.89 -1.08
C PHE A 154 10.61 7.23 0.14
N ARG A 155 10.65 7.95 1.27
CA ARG A 155 11.43 7.57 2.45
C ARG A 155 10.64 6.83 3.54
N TRP A 156 9.32 6.96 3.53
CA TRP A 156 8.43 6.28 4.48
C TRP A 156 7.29 5.62 3.73
N ALA A 157 7.14 4.31 3.85
CA ALA A 157 6.22 3.55 3.01
C ALA A 157 5.55 2.42 3.78
N GLY A 158 4.43 1.93 3.27
CA GLY A 158 3.83 0.70 3.73
C GLY A 158 3.32 -0.14 2.57
N SER A 159 3.69 -1.40 2.55
CA SER A 159 3.26 -2.34 1.52
C SER A 159 2.28 -3.35 2.10
N ASP A 160 1.25 -3.67 1.32
CA ASP A 160 0.32 -4.76 1.57
C ASP A 160 0.82 -6.01 0.86
N LEU A 161 0.92 -7.10 1.62
CA LEU A 161 1.43 -8.36 1.12
C LEU A 161 0.46 -9.50 1.40
N PHE A 162 0.43 -10.46 0.48
CA PHE A 162 -0.16 -11.76 0.74
C PHE A 162 0.94 -12.80 0.98
N ASN A 163 0.71 -13.65 1.98
CA ASN A 163 1.43 -14.92 2.10
C ASN A 163 0.73 -15.94 1.20
N VAL A 164 1.43 -16.41 0.19
CA VAL A 164 0.89 -17.30 -0.84
C VAL A 164 1.76 -18.53 -1.02
N THR A 165 1.18 -19.57 -1.60
CA THR A 165 1.93 -20.69 -2.18
C THR A 165 1.85 -20.67 -3.68
N THR A 166 2.92 -21.08 -4.35
CA THR A 166 2.89 -21.42 -5.78
C THR A 166 2.19 -22.76 -6.00
N SER A 167 1.92 -23.09 -7.27
CA SER A 167 1.48 -24.44 -7.66
C SER A 167 2.48 -25.55 -7.32
N SER A 168 3.77 -25.23 -7.13
CA SER A 168 4.79 -26.17 -6.64
C SER A 168 4.85 -26.27 -5.10
N GLY A 169 3.99 -25.54 -4.39
CA GLY A 169 3.94 -25.53 -2.92
C GLY A 169 4.95 -24.59 -2.26
N GLN A 170 5.65 -23.75 -3.01
CA GLN A 170 6.60 -22.79 -2.45
C GLN A 170 5.86 -21.63 -1.79
N ARG A 171 6.04 -21.47 -0.48
CA ARG A 171 5.55 -20.32 0.28
C ARG A 171 6.39 -19.08 0.01
N GLN A 172 5.76 -17.92 -0.16
CA GLN A 172 6.43 -16.64 -0.34
C GLN A 172 5.50 -15.46 -0.09
N MET A 173 6.10 -14.30 0.17
CA MET A 173 5.39 -13.02 0.24
C MET A 173 5.34 -12.36 -1.14
N ILE A 174 4.16 -11.85 -1.52
CA ILE A 174 3.96 -11.08 -2.76
C ILE A 174 3.35 -9.72 -2.46
N ILE A 175 3.76 -8.69 -3.21
CA ILE A 175 3.26 -7.32 -3.11
C ILE A 175 1.91 -7.21 -3.78
N VAL A 176 0.95 -6.62 -3.07
CA VAL A 176 -0.39 -6.29 -3.56
C VAL A 176 -0.47 -4.80 -3.93
N GLU A 177 0.02 -3.95 -3.04
CA GLU A 177 0.15 -2.51 -3.25
C GLU A 177 1.20 -1.90 -2.30
N THR A 178 1.75 -0.74 -2.67
CA THR A 178 2.66 0.05 -1.83
C THR A 178 2.13 1.46 -1.71
N ASN A 179 2.11 1.99 -0.49
CA ASN A 179 1.40 3.21 -0.12
C ASN A 179 2.38 4.30 0.36
N SER A 180 2.23 5.52 -0.18
CA SER A 180 3.10 6.66 0.14
C SER A 180 2.76 7.45 1.42
N CYS A 181 1.58 7.21 2.01
CA CYS A 181 1.21 7.69 3.34
C CYS A 181 0.47 6.54 4.03
N PRO A 182 1.21 5.50 4.47
CA PRO A 182 0.60 4.34 5.09
C PRO A 182 0.00 4.70 6.46
N SER A 183 -1.14 4.10 6.78
CA SER A 183 -1.64 4.05 8.16
C SER A 183 -1.26 2.73 8.79
N GLY A 184 -1.04 2.71 10.10
CA GLY A 184 -0.73 1.48 10.84
C GLY A 184 -0.17 1.69 12.24
N GLN A 185 0.39 2.86 12.55
CA GLN A 185 1.03 3.09 13.85
C GLN A 185 0.05 2.93 15.00
N LYS A 186 -1.18 3.42 14.85
CA LYS A 186 -2.25 3.24 15.85
C LYS A 186 -2.65 1.78 16.11
N SER A 187 -2.16 0.86 15.28
CA SER A 187 -2.43 -0.59 15.28
C SER A 187 -1.23 -1.44 15.69
N MET A 188 -0.07 -0.83 15.97
CA MET A 188 1.16 -1.54 16.32
C MET A 188 1.38 -1.51 17.84
N PRO A 189 1.42 -2.66 18.53
CA PRO A 189 1.81 -2.72 19.94
C PRO A 189 3.20 -2.11 20.17
N LEU A 190 3.37 -1.44 21.31
CA LEU A 190 4.67 -0.87 21.68
C LEU A 190 5.71 -1.99 21.87
N LEU A 191 6.95 -1.71 21.49
CA LEU A 191 8.05 -2.69 21.62
C LEU A 191 8.52 -2.80 23.07
N SER A 192 8.46 -1.71 23.81
CA SER A 192 8.80 -1.60 25.24
C SER A 192 7.62 -1.00 26.00
N GLU A 193 7.37 -1.50 27.21
CA GLU A 193 6.38 -0.93 28.14
C GLU A 193 6.95 0.27 28.92
N LEU A 194 8.27 0.50 28.84
CA LEU A 194 8.96 1.58 29.55
C LEU A 194 9.60 2.54 28.54
N GLY A 195 9.17 3.81 28.57
CA GLY A 195 9.85 4.93 27.92
C GLY A 195 9.69 5.06 26.41
N ASP A 196 8.86 4.23 25.78
CA ASP A 196 8.58 4.24 24.32
C ASP A 196 7.09 4.50 24.05
N ASP A 197 6.52 5.50 24.74
CA ASP A 197 5.08 5.80 24.65
C ASP A 197 4.66 6.26 23.24
N GLN A 198 5.63 6.76 22.45
CA GLN A 198 5.44 7.22 21.08
C GLN A 198 5.54 6.10 20.04
N GLY A 199 6.19 4.98 20.36
CA GLY A 199 6.37 3.84 19.48
C GLY A 199 6.85 4.23 18.07
N GLY A 200 6.20 3.66 17.05
CA GLY A 200 6.58 3.88 15.67
C GLY A 200 6.38 5.32 15.16
N TYR A 201 5.61 6.17 15.85
CA TYR A 201 5.54 7.60 15.50
C TYR A 201 6.91 8.27 15.66
N GLY A 202 7.55 8.07 16.83
CA GLY A 202 8.92 8.54 17.13
C GLY A 202 9.91 8.07 16.08
N VAL A 203 9.89 6.76 15.79
CA VAL A 203 10.78 6.15 14.80
C VAL A 203 10.69 6.83 13.42
N VAL A 204 9.49 7.09 12.91
CA VAL A 204 9.34 7.75 11.59
C VAL A 204 9.86 9.19 11.64
N ILE A 205 9.48 9.95 12.68
CA ILE A 205 9.91 11.35 12.81
C ILE A 205 11.43 11.45 12.89
N ASP A 206 12.05 10.70 13.79
CA ASP A 206 13.50 10.78 14.03
C ASP A 206 14.32 10.30 12.85
N SER A 207 13.90 9.17 12.29
CA SER A 207 14.70 8.49 11.27
C SER A 207 14.51 9.11 9.90
N THR A 208 13.36 9.73 9.66
CA THR A 208 12.99 10.18 8.32
C THR A 208 12.83 11.68 8.28
N PHE A 209 11.87 12.22 9.05
CA PHE A 209 11.48 13.62 8.93
C PHE A 209 12.61 14.56 9.38
N LEU A 210 13.21 14.32 10.55
CA LEU A 210 14.27 15.16 11.09
C LEU A 210 15.51 15.18 10.19
N GLN A 211 15.91 14.02 9.63
CA GLN A 211 17.02 13.98 8.66
C GLN A 211 16.74 14.76 7.36
N MET A 212 15.47 15.00 7.01
CA MET A 212 15.17 15.87 5.87
C MET A 212 15.34 17.36 6.20
N LEU A 213 15.39 17.71 7.48
CA LEU A 213 15.60 19.08 7.95
C LEU A 213 17.09 19.44 8.05
N ASP A 214 17.99 18.46 7.90
CA ASP A 214 19.43 18.71 7.90
C ASP A 214 19.81 19.68 6.78
N GLY A 215 20.33 20.86 7.18
CA GLY A 215 20.69 21.95 6.26
C GLY A 215 19.53 22.85 5.82
N VAL A 216 18.31 22.63 6.33
CA VAL A 216 17.17 23.53 6.11
C VAL A 216 17.18 24.64 7.17
N ASP A 217 17.27 25.89 6.75
CA ASP A 217 17.26 27.03 7.67
C ASP A 217 15.92 27.14 8.41
N LYS A 218 15.98 27.22 9.74
CA LYS A 218 14.80 27.38 10.61
C LYS A 218 14.10 28.72 10.41
N SER A 219 14.80 29.74 9.93
CA SER A 219 14.23 31.07 9.67
C SER A 219 13.19 31.07 8.55
N LEU A 220 13.16 30.01 7.71
CA LEU A 220 12.29 29.88 6.54
C LEU A 220 10.82 29.60 6.89
N GLY A 221 10.50 29.30 8.15
CA GLY A 221 9.14 29.06 8.60
C GLY A 221 9.01 27.98 9.66
N ASP A 222 7.78 27.69 10.06
CA ASP A 222 7.42 26.67 11.05
C ASP A 222 7.38 25.26 10.40
N LEU A 223 7.01 24.26 11.21
CA LEU A 223 6.76 22.89 10.77
C LEU A 223 5.27 22.58 10.72
N ALA A 224 4.86 21.61 9.91
CA ALA A 224 3.47 21.21 9.82
C ALA A 224 3.24 19.72 9.61
N VAL A 225 2.11 19.23 10.09
CA VAL A 225 1.46 18.00 9.63
C VAL A 225 0.12 18.38 8.99
N VAL A 226 -0.08 17.99 7.73
CA VAL A 226 -1.32 18.28 7.02
C VAL A 226 -1.99 16.98 6.58
N TYR A 227 -3.31 16.89 6.71
CA TYR A 227 -4.03 15.64 6.51
C TYR A 227 -5.43 15.84 5.93
N ASP A 228 -5.93 14.82 5.24
CA ASP A 228 -7.31 14.78 4.71
C ASP A 228 -8.14 13.65 5.34
N LYS A 229 -7.53 12.82 6.19
CA LYS A 229 -8.20 11.78 6.97
C LYS A 229 -7.32 11.32 8.13
N ASN A 230 -7.88 10.45 8.97
CA ASN A 230 -7.18 9.78 10.06
C ASN A 230 -6.49 10.73 11.06
N PRO A 231 -7.26 11.64 11.72
CA PRO A 231 -6.72 12.61 12.66
C PRO A 231 -5.96 11.97 13.82
N MET A 232 -6.30 10.74 14.21
CA MET A 232 -5.61 9.97 15.27
C MET A 232 -4.11 9.83 14.99
N GLU A 233 -3.72 9.39 13.79
CA GLU A 233 -2.30 9.27 13.44
C GLU A 233 -1.68 10.61 13.10
N ALA A 234 -2.38 11.47 12.34
CA ALA A 234 -1.84 12.77 11.93
C ALA A 234 -1.50 13.65 13.15
N SER A 235 -2.37 13.67 14.17
CA SER A 235 -2.09 14.37 15.43
C SER A 235 -0.96 13.72 16.24
N GLY A 236 -0.81 12.38 16.19
CA GLY A 236 0.30 11.67 16.83
C GLY A 236 1.64 12.08 16.24
N TYR A 237 1.75 12.11 14.90
CA TYR A 237 2.96 12.63 14.24
C TYR A 237 3.22 14.10 14.57
N ALA A 238 2.19 14.94 14.67
CA ALA A 238 2.36 16.35 15.01
C ALA A 238 2.88 16.54 16.43
N ALA A 239 2.34 15.79 17.40
CA ALA A 239 2.76 15.85 18.79
C ALA A 239 4.18 15.34 18.99
N VAL A 240 4.52 14.17 18.41
CA VAL A 240 5.91 13.66 18.41
C VAL A 240 6.87 14.63 17.75
N MET A 241 6.49 15.21 16.61
CA MET A 241 7.31 16.21 15.93
C MET A 241 7.57 17.43 16.81
N ALA A 242 6.56 17.94 17.51
CA ALA A 242 6.72 19.06 18.44
C ALA A 242 7.63 18.68 19.62
N ASP A 243 7.52 17.45 20.11
CA ASP A 243 8.36 16.93 21.19
C ASP A 243 9.82 16.77 20.81
N HIS A 244 10.12 16.29 19.61
CA HIS A 244 11.51 15.99 19.24
C HIS A 244 12.23 17.20 18.67
N THR A 245 11.51 18.09 17.99
CA THR A 245 12.09 19.33 17.45
C THR A 245 12.17 20.44 18.50
N LYS A 246 11.28 20.43 19.49
CA LYS A 246 11.02 21.56 20.40
C LYS A 246 10.65 22.85 19.64
N GLU A 247 10.04 22.70 18.48
CA GLU A 247 9.62 23.81 17.61
C GLU A 247 8.11 23.93 17.50
N LYS A 248 7.66 25.00 16.85
CA LYS A 248 6.24 25.19 16.56
C LYS A 248 5.82 24.21 15.45
N VAL A 249 4.83 23.38 15.74
CA VAL A 249 4.21 22.48 14.77
C VAL A 249 2.74 22.85 14.59
N TRP A 250 2.32 22.95 13.33
CA TRP A 250 0.94 23.16 12.94
C TRP A 250 0.29 21.85 12.51
N LEU A 251 -0.91 21.58 12.98
CA LEU A 251 -1.76 20.50 12.51
C LEU A 251 -2.93 21.09 11.74
N ALA A 252 -3.01 20.82 10.43
CA ALA A 252 -4.03 21.40 9.56
C ALA A 252 -4.76 20.33 8.73
N GLU A 253 -6.08 20.49 8.63
CA GLU A 253 -6.90 19.73 7.69
C GLU A 253 -6.78 20.34 6.30
N PHE A 254 -6.66 19.50 5.26
CA PHE A 254 -6.50 19.96 3.89
C PHE A 254 -7.33 19.10 2.93
N TYR A 255 -8.63 19.33 2.87
CA TYR A 255 -9.58 18.63 1.99
C TYR A 255 -9.57 19.21 0.57
N ASP A 256 -9.90 18.40 -0.43
CA ASP A 256 -9.93 18.81 -1.84
C ASP A 256 -11.14 19.72 -2.14
N GLU A 257 -12.25 19.39 -1.49
CA GLU A 257 -13.55 20.05 -1.62
C GLU A 257 -13.71 21.29 -0.72
N ASP A 258 -12.70 21.68 0.06
CA ASP A 258 -12.77 22.87 0.90
C ASP A 258 -12.63 24.14 0.05
N PRO A 259 -13.64 25.02 -0.04
CA PRO A 259 -13.55 26.24 -0.84
C PRO A 259 -12.61 27.29 -0.21
N ASN A 260 -12.24 27.14 1.07
CA ASN A 260 -11.38 28.08 1.79
C ASN A 260 -10.47 27.33 2.78
N PRO A 261 -9.55 26.48 2.27
CA PRO A 261 -8.71 25.62 3.09
C PRO A 261 -7.74 26.47 3.94
N PRO A 262 -7.31 25.96 5.11
CA PRO A 262 -6.33 26.62 5.95
C PRO A 262 -4.89 26.40 5.45
N VAL A 263 -4.71 25.90 4.23
CA VAL A 263 -3.41 25.63 3.62
C VAL A 263 -3.42 26.23 2.22
N ARG A 264 -2.37 26.95 1.87
CA ARG A 264 -2.16 27.49 0.52
C ARG A 264 -0.71 27.41 0.10
N TRP A 265 -0.45 27.61 -1.18
CA TRP A 265 0.89 27.71 -1.74
C TRP A 265 1.12 29.11 -2.30
N VAL A 266 2.20 29.76 -1.91
CA VAL A 266 2.64 31.07 -2.41
C VAL A 266 4.10 30.94 -2.84
N ASP A 267 4.38 31.10 -4.13
CA ASP A 267 5.73 31.01 -4.72
C ASP A 267 6.52 29.75 -4.33
N GLY A 268 5.83 28.60 -4.22
CA GLY A 268 6.39 27.31 -3.84
C GLY A 268 6.52 27.08 -2.33
N ILE A 269 6.15 28.05 -1.49
CA ILE A 269 6.13 27.97 -0.03
C ILE A 269 4.71 27.62 0.42
N MET A 270 4.58 26.59 1.26
CA MET A 270 3.35 26.27 1.96
C MET A 270 3.12 27.29 3.06
N GLU A 271 1.93 27.86 3.12
CA GLU A 271 1.47 28.68 4.24
C GLU A 271 0.26 28.06 4.90
N ILE A 272 0.17 28.19 6.23
CA ILE A 272 -0.94 27.68 7.03
C ILE A 272 -1.65 28.81 7.76
N ARG A 273 -2.99 28.82 7.70
CA ARG A 273 -3.85 29.77 8.40
C ARG A 273 -4.26 29.25 9.76
N ASP A 274 -4.01 30.05 10.80
CA ASP A 274 -4.45 29.75 12.16
C ASP A 274 -5.87 30.26 12.45
N LYS A 275 -6.28 30.17 13.73
CA LYS A 275 -7.60 30.64 14.19
C LYS A 275 -7.76 32.16 14.17
N ALA A 276 -6.66 32.92 14.20
CA ALA A 276 -6.65 34.37 14.13
C ALA A 276 -6.66 34.87 12.67
N ASN A 277 -6.71 33.96 11.69
CA ASN A 277 -6.56 34.23 10.26
C ASN A 277 -5.16 34.73 9.86
N GLU A 278 -4.14 34.46 10.69
CA GLU A 278 -2.75 34.73 10.34
C GLU A 278 -2.18 33.57 9.52
N TRP A 279 -1.42 33.90 8.47
CA TRP A 279 -0.74 32.93 7.62
C TRP A 279 0.71 32.77 8.06
N HIS A 280 1.10 31.51 8.32
CA HIS A 280 2.43 31.15 8.79
C HIS A 280 3.15 30.36 7.70
N ALA A 281 4.33 30.81 7.29
CA ALA A 281 5.18 30.08 6.33
C ALA A 281 5.67 28.77 6.94
N ILE A 282 5.69 27.71 6.13
CA ILE A 282 6.10 26.36 6.53
C ILE A 282 7.34 25.96 5.76
N ARG A 283 8.44 25.70 6.46
CA ARG A 283 9.70 25.26 5.83
C ARG A 283 9.70 23.76 5.54
N ALA A 284 8.98 22.97 6.35
CA ALA A 284 8.84 21.54 6.14
C ALA A 284 7.50 20.98 6.63
N CYS A 285 6.95 20.06 5.85
CA CYS A 285 5.63 19.50 6.02
C CYS A 285 5.68 17.96 6.00
N PHE A 286 5.13 17.33 7.03
CA PHE A 286 4.75 15.93 7.00
C PHE A 286 3.37 15.81 6.35
N ARG A 287 3.34 15.29 5.13
CA ARG A 287 2.11 15.11 4.37
C ARG A 287 1.45 13.79 4.74
N TYR A 288 0.28 13.91 5.36
CA TYR A 288 -0.68 12.83 5.57
C TYR A 288 -1.96 13.04 4.73
N VAL A 289 -1.79 13.65 3.54
CA VAL A 289 -2.86 13.83 2.55
C VAL A 289 -2.83 12.67 1.57
N THR A 290 -3.96 11.96 1.45
CA THR A 290 -4.00 10.61 0.90
C THR A 290 -4.85 10.46 -0.36
N GLN A 291 -5.93 11.21 -0.50
CA GLN A 291 -6.84 11.10 -1.63
C GLN A 291 -6.44 12.13 -2.68
N LYS A 292 -5.95 11.73 -3.86
CA LYS A 292 -5.49 12.67 -4.92
C LYS A 292 -4.65 13.86 -4.40
N PRO A 293 -3.52 13.61 -3.73
CA PRO A 293 -2.70 14.68 -3.15
C PRO A 293 -2.14 15.66 -4.18
N TRP A 294 -2.01 15.25 -5.45
CA TRP A 294 -1.48 16.07 -6.55
C TRP A 294 -2.36 17.27 -6.90
N ASN A 295 -3.67 17.25 -6.60
CA ASN A 295 -4.55 18.40 -6.76
C ASN A 295 -4.21 19.58 -5.82
N ARG A 296 -3.47 19.29 -4.74
CA ARG A 296 -3.22 20.23 -3.63
C ARG A 296 -1.74 20.45 -3.35
N PHE A 297 -0.86 19.62 -3.89
CA PHE A 297 0.59 19.71 -3.70
C PHE A 297 1.28 19.90 -5.04
N PRO A 298 1.99 21.02 -5.24
CA PRO A 298 2.85 21.20 -6.41
C PRO A 298 3.90 20.08 -6.50
N LEU A 299 4.28 19.74 -7.74
CA LEU A 299 5.32 18.74 -8.02
C LEU A 299 6.71 19.21 -7.57
N ASN A 300 6.91 20.53 -7.51
CA ASN A 300 8.13 21.16 -7.03
C ASN A 300 7.80 22.25 -6.00
N THR A 301 8.47 22.21 -4.85
CA THR A 301 8.15 23.06 -3.70
C THR A 301 9.43 23.56 -3.03
N LYS A 302 9.39 24.79 -2.50
CA LYS A 302 10.41 25.32 -1.59
C LYS A 302 10.26 24.71 -0.20
N THR A 303 9.03 24.50 0.27
CA THR A 303 8.76 23.71 1.47
C THR A 303 9.19 22.26 1.24
N VAL A 304 9.95 21.69 2.18
CA VAL A 304 10.33 20.27 2.15
C VAL A 304 9.13 19.41 2.54
N VAL A 305 8.76 18.41 1.73
CA VAL A 305 7.55 17.58 1.96
C VAL A 305 7.89 16.10 2.11
N LEU A 306 7.47 15.48 3.21
CA LEU A 306 7.58 14.03 3.45
C LEU A 306 6.22 13.33 3.28
N ASN A 307 6.04 12.35 2.39
CA ASN A 307 6.82 12.13 1.17
C ASN A 307 6.41 13.13 0.08
N ASN A 308 7.32 13.42 -0.84
CA ASN A 308 7.01 14.24 -2.02
C ASN A 308 5.87 13.61 -2.83
N VAL A 309 4.98 14.43 -3.40
CA VAL A 309 3.83 13.98 -4.18
C VAL A 309 4.22 13.18 -5.43
N VAL A 310 5.43 13.41 -5.98
CA VAL A 310 6.00 12.62 -7.07
C VAL A 310 6.03 11.13 -6.75
N SER A 311 6.31 10.74 -5.49
CA SER A 311 6.25 9.33 -5.06
C SER A 311 4.85 8.72 -5.20
N CYS A 312 3.78 9.52 -5.10
CA CYS A 312 2.42 9.06 -5.34
C CYS A 312 2.22 8.70 -6.80
N LEU A 313 2.62 9.61 -7.70
CA LEU A 313 2.48 9.45 -9.15
C LEU A 313 3.36 8.33 -9.69
N ALA A 314 4.57 8.17 -9.13
CA ALA A 314 5.55 7.15 -9.49
C ALA A 314 5.17 5.72 -9.07
N GLY A 315 4.11 5.54 -8.28
CA GLY A 315 3.60 4.21 -7.92
C GLY A 315 3.01 4.11 -6.52
N GLY A 316 3.40 4.99 -5.59
CA GLY A 316 2.95 4.94 -4.20
C GLY A 316 1.47 5.22 -3.97
N ARG A 317 0.76 5.72 -4.99
CA ARG A 317 -0.72 5.79 -5.07
C ARG A 317 -1.26 5.54 -6.49
N ASN A 318 -0.41 5.07 -7.39
CA ASN A 318 -0.74 4.80 -8.78
C ASN A 318 -0.37 3.35 -9.10
N LYS A 319 -1.36 2.45 -9.06
CA LYS A 319 -1.12 1.00 -9.24
C LYS A 319 -0.53 0.67 -10.62
N MET A 320 -0.92 1.43 -11.65
CA MET A 320 -0.39 1.23 -13.00
C MET A 320 1.10 1.58 -13.08
N MET A 321 1.48 2.72 -12.52
CA MET A 321 2.88 3.13 -12.49
C MET A 321 3.73 2.23 -11.59
N ALA A 322 3.17 1.77 -10.46
CA ALA A 322 3.84 0.83 -9.56
C ALA A 322 4.24 -0.46 -10.29
N ALA A 323 3.33 -1.06 -11.05
CA ALA A 323 3.64 -2.27 -11.83
C ALA A 323 4.81 -2.04 -12.81
N ARG A 324 4.87 -0.88 -13.49
CA ARG A 324 5.99 -0.53 -14.37
C ARG A 324 7.30 -0.30 -13.59
N ALA A 325 7.22 0.35 -12.44
CA ALA A 325 8.37 0.55 -11.57
C ALA A 325 8.97 -0.78 -11.12
N TYR A 326 8.12 -1.75 -10.76
CA TYR A 326 8.52 -3.10 -10.38
C TYR A 326 9.16 -3.84 -11.56
N ASP A 327 8.57 -3.78 -12.76
CA ASP A 327 9.15 -4.38 -13.97
C ASP A 327 10.55 -3.83 -14.26
N PHE A 328 10.74 -2.50 -14.18
CA PHE A 328 12.05 -1.88 -14.39
C PHE A 328 13.09 -2.32 -13.36
N LEU A 329 12.73 -2.35 -12.07
CA LEU A 329 13.67 -2.83 -11.05
C LEU A 329 13.98 -4.32 -11.23
N ASN A 330 12.98 -5.14 -11.57
CA ASN A 330 13.19 -6.58 -11.80
C ASN A 330 14.13 -6.83 -12.97
N ALA A 331 14.01 -6.05 -14.07
CA ALA A 331 14.95 -6.13 -15.19
C ALA A 331 16.37 -5.70 -14.79
N GLU A 332 16.52 -4.68 -13.93
CA GLU A 332 17.83 -4.29 -13.39
C GLU A 332 18.45 -5.36 -12.49
N LEU A 333 17.62 -6.09 -11.74
CA LEU A 333 18.05 -7.12 -10.78
C LEU A 333 18.18 -8.51 -11.41
N ASP A 334 17.99 -8.64 -12.73
CA ASP A 334 18.08 -9.93 -13.40
C ASP A 334 19.43 -10.63 -13.12
N GLY A 335 19.38 -11.94 -12.92
CA GLY A 335 20.54 -12.74 -12.51
C GLY A 335 20.99 -12.58 -11.04
N SER A 336 20.43 -11.65 -10.26
CA SER A 336 20.78 -11.51 -8.83
C SER A 336 19.99 -12.44 -7.89
N GLY A 337 18.98 -13.14 -8.40
CA GLY A 337 18.05 -13.95 -7.60
C GLY A 337 17.01 -13.13 -6.81
N LEU A 338 16.98 -11.80 -6.99
CA LEU A 338 16.02 -10.89 -6.36
C LEU A 338 15.03 -10.36 -7.38
N ALA A 339 13.78 -10.22 -6.96
CA ALA A 339 12.73 -9.54 -7.71
C ALA A 339 11.64 -9.06 -6.74
N VAL A 340 10.99 -7.95 -7.08
CA VAL A 340 9.66 -7.62 -6.57
C VAL A 340 8.70 -8.68 -7.09
N ARG A 341 8.16 -9.48 -6.17
CA ARG A 341 7.19 -10.53 -6.46
C ARG A 341 5.80 -9.91 -6.39
N MET A 342 5.09 -9.99 -7.50
CA MET A 342 3.74 -9.46 -7.62
C MET A 342 2.91 -10.42 -8.48
N PRO A 343 1.57 -10.47 -8.30
CA PRO A 343 0.71 -11.05 -9.30
C PRO A 343 0.93 -10.39 -10.65
N GLU A 344 0.78 -11.15 -11.73
CA GLU A 344 0.80 -10.57 -13.06
C GLU A 344 -0.33 -9.54 -13.18
N THR A 345 -0.07 -8.42 -13.83
CA THR A 345 -1.01 -7.30 -13.91
C THR A 345 -1.09 -6.79 -15.34
N ILE A 346 -2.26 -6.90 -15.98
CA ILE A 346 -2.52 -6.26 -17.27
C ILE A 346 -3.02 -4.85 -17.01
N ARG A 347 -2.32 -3.93 -17.66
CA ARG A 347 -2.56 -2.49 -17.58
C ARG A 347 -3.46 -2.07 -18.74
N ASN A 348 -4.20 -0.99 -18.55
CA ASN A 348 -5.01 -0.36 -19.60
C ASN A 348 -6.01 -1.30 -20.29
N VAL A 349 -6.70 -2.15 -19.51
CA VAL A 349 -7.69 -3.09 -20.09
C VAL A 349 -8.99 -2.33 -20.38
N THR A 350 -9.39 -2.32 -21.65
CA THR A 350 -10.70 -1.81 -22.05
C THR A 350 -11.80 -2.77 -21.64
N LYS A 351 -13.02 -2.25 -21.44
CA LYS A 351 -14.17 -3.06 -21.02
C LYS A 351 -14.41 -4.25 -21.97
N SER A 352 -14.24 -4.05 -23.28
CA SER A 352 -14.42 -5.08 -24.31
C SER A 352 -13.39 -6.20 -24.23
N GLU A 353 -12.21 -5.94 -23.67
CA GLU A 353 -11.14 -6.93 -23.55
C GLU A 353 -11.25 -7.78 -22.27
N ILE A 354 -12.02 -7.33 -21.28
CA ILE A 354 -12.15 -8.02 -19.98
C ILE A 354 -12.55 -9.50 -20.14
N PRO A 355 -13.57 -9.87 -20.94
CA PRO A 355 -13.91 -11.28 -21.12
C PRO A 355 -12.77 -12.12 -21.73
N LEU A 356 -12.05 -11.57 -22.70
CA LEU A 356 -10.91 -12.25 -23.34
C LEU A 356 -9.79 -12.54 -22.33
N TRP A 357 -9.48 -11.54 -21.50
CA TRP A 357 -8.49 -11.71 -20.44
C TRP A 357 -8.95 -12.73 -19.40
N LEU A 358 -10.21 -12.68 -18.97
CA LEU A 358 -10.77 -13.64 -18.02
C LEU A 358 -10.69 -15.09 -18.53
N ASP A 359 -11.05 -15.31 -19.79
CA ASP A 359 -10.94 -16.64 -20.41
C ASP A 359 -9.47 -17.11 -20.44
N SER A 360 -8.54 -16.22 -20.80
CA SER A 360 -7.09 -16.53 -20.77
C SER A 360 -6.55 -16.85 -19.36
N MET A 361 -7.15 -16.23 -18.34
CA MET A 361 -6.83 -16.38 -16.91
C MET A 361 -7.47 -17.63 -16.27
N GLY A 362 -8.31 -18.36 -17.00
CA GLY A 362 -9.03 -19.51 -16.46
C GLY A 362 -10.21 -19.12 -15.56
N GLY A 363 -10.85 -17.98 -15.84
CA GLY A 363 -12.13 -17.57 -15.23
C GLY A 363 -12.03 -16.81 -13.91
N HIS A 364 -10.82 -16.51 -13.43
CA HIS A 364 -10.61 -15.80 -12.16
C HIS A 364 -9.75 -14.55 -12.35
N ALA A 365 -10.18 -13.42 -11.81
CA ALA A 365 -9.38 -12.18 -11.82
C ALA A 365 -9.77 -11.24 -10.68
N VAL A 366 -8.90 -10.25 -10.45
CA VAL A 366 -9.23 -9.09 -9.62
C VAL A 366 -9.11 -7.83 -10.47
N LEU A 367 -10.19 -7.07 -10.58
CA LEU A 367 -10.21 -5.79 -11.28
C LEU A 367 -9.98 -4.66 -10.29
N LYS A 368 -9.12 -3.69 -10.63
CA LYS A 368 -8.78 -2.57 -9.75
C LYS A 368 -8.81 -1.24 -10.49
N VAL A 369 -9.34 -0.21 -9.85
CA VAL A 369 -9.19 1.18 -10.31
C VAL A 369 -7.81 1.71 -9.87
N PRO A 370 -6.98 2.27 -10.78
CA PRO A 370 -5.58 2.60 -10.52
C PRO A 370 -5.31 3.50 -9.30
N TYR A 371 -6.10 4.56 -9.12
CA TYR A 371 -5.87 5.62 -8.10
C TYR A 371 -6.73 5.49 -6.85
N SER A 372 -7.62 4.50 -6.84
CA SER A 372 -8.54 4.29 -5.74
C SER A 372 -7.82 3.67 -4.52
N ASN A 373 -8.31 3.97 -3.32
CA ASN A 373 -7.72 3.53 -2.05
C ASN A 373 -8.78 2.82 -1.17
N ALA A 374 -8.31 2.14 -0.12
CA ALA A 374 -9.17 1.52 0.90
C ALA A 374 -10.18 0.50 0.35
N GLY A 375 -9.81 -0.21 -0.72
CA GLY A 375 -10.65 -1.23 -1.36
C GLY A 375 -11.75 -0.71 -2.27
N GLN A 376 -11.88 0.60 -2.44
CA GLN A 376 -12.82 1.17 -3.39
C GLN A 376 -12.41 0.82 -4.82
N GLY A 377 -13.37 0.48 -5.69
CA GLY A 377 -13.08 0.11 -7.08
C GLY A 377 -12.23 -1.16 -7.21
N VAL A 378 -12.40 -2.12 -6.31
CA VAL A 378 -11.84 -3.46 -6.40
C VAL A 378 -12.98 -4.46 -6.58
N TYR A 379 -12.88 -5.30 -7.62
CA TYR A 379 -13.89 -6.31 -7.94
C TYR A 379 -13.21 -7.66 -8.08
N THR A 380 -13.70 -8.65 -7.36
CA THR A 380 -13.26 -10.04 -7.45
C THR A 380 -14.17 -10.78 -8.43
N ILE A 381 -13.58 -11.49 -9.39
CA ILE A 381 -14.30 -12.33 -10.33
C ILE A 381 -13.86 -13.75 -10.07
N THR A 382 -14.80 -14.59 -9.65
CA THR A 382 -14.59 -16.02 -9.40
C THR A 382 -15.50 -16.93 -10.21
N ASN A 383 -16.52 -16.36 -10.87
CA ASN A 383 -17.42 -17.04 -11.80
C ASN A 383 -17.97 -16.04 -12.84
N LYS A 384 -18.73 -16.55 -13.82
CA LYS A 384 -19.30 -15.74 -14.91
C LYS A 384 -20.40 -14.77 -14.46
N GLU A 385 -21.06 -15.01 -13.33
CA GLU A 385 -22.13 -14.16 -12.81
C GLU A 385 -21.57 -12.90 -12.14
N GLU A 386 -20.36 -12.97 -11.60
CA GLU A 386 -19.65 -11.86 -10.96
C GLU A 386 -19.02 -10.87 -11.96
N LEU A 387 -19.16 -11.10 -13.28
CA LEU A 387 -18.65 -10.19 -14.31
C LEU A 387 -19.42 -8.87 -14.26
N PRO A 388 -18.79 -7.75 -13.89
CA PRO A 388 -19.50 -6.48 -13.77
C PRO A 388 -19.89 -5.93 -15.15
N LEU A 389 -21.03 -5.24 -15.22
CA LEU A 389 -21.56 -4.69 -16.46
C LEU A 389 -20.89 -3.38 -16.94
N TRP A 390 -19.84 -2.80 -16.32
CA TRP A 390 -19.38 -1.42 -16.62
C TRP A 390 -17.84 -1.18 -16.66
N GLY A 391 -17.42 -0.21 -17.50
CA GLY A 391 -16.17 0.61 -17.42
C GLY A 391 -14.79 -0.01 -17.74
N THR A 392 -13.82 0.84 -18.12
CA THR A 392 -12.37 0.53 -18.29
C THR A 392 -11.73 0.22 -16.93
N LEU A 393 -10.95 -0.87 -16.81
CA LEU A 393 -10.48 -1.42 -15.53
C LEU A 393 -9.01 -1.90 -15.63
N LEU A 394 -8.26 -2.00 -14.53
CA LEU A 394 -7.02 -2.80 -14.52
C LEU A 394 -7.36 -4.25 -14.18
N GLY A 395 -6.88 -5.22 -14.95
CA GLY A 395 -7.03 -6.64 -14.65
C GLY A 395 -5.76 -7.22 -14.01
N VAL A 396 -5.89 -7.85 -12.84
CA VAL A 396 -4.82 -8.68 -12.28
C VAL A 396 -4.96 -10.10 -12.86
N VAL A 397 -3.91 -10.59 -13.52
CA VAL A 397 -3.76 -11.94 -14.11
C VAL A 397 -3.03 -12.86 -13.15
N LEU A 398 -3.13 -14.16 -13.43
CA LEU A 398 -2.19 -15.17 -12.98
C LEU A 398 -1.69 -16.02 -14.17
N ARG A 399 -0.65 -15.56 -14.87
CA ARG A 399 0.25 -16.36 -15.74
C ARG A 399 1.71 -15.87 -15.68
N ALA A 400 2.23 -15.85 -14.45
CA ALA A 400 3.56 -16.36 -14.11
C ALA A 400 3.42 -17.10 -12.76
N GLY A 401 2.86 -18.33 -12.81
CA GLY A 401 2.53 -19.13 -11.64
C GLY A 401 1.20 -18.74 -10.99
N LYS A 402 0.35 -19.73 -10.71
CA LYS A 402 -0.86 -19.52 -9.89
C LYS A 402 -0.44 -19.36 -8.43
N PHE A 403 -0.93 -18.30 -7.78
CA PHE A 403 -0.76 -18.09 -6.35
C PHE A 403 -2.02 -18.52 -5.60
N TYR A 404 -1.82 -19.24 -4.50
CA TYR A 404 -2.89 -19.70 -3.62
C TYR A 404 -2.70 -19.03 -2.27
N HIS A 405 -3.76 -18.46 -1.71
CA HIS A 405 -3.69 -17.88 -0.36
C HIS A 405 -3.39 -18.98 0.66
N VAL A 406 -2.35 -18.78 1.48
CA VAL A 406 -2.09 -19.67 2.63
C VAL A 406 -3.23 -19.56 3.65
N GLY A 407 -3.74 -18.34 3.83
CA GLY A 407 -4.78 -18.03 4.81
C GLY A 407 -4.30 -18.15 6.27
N THR A 408 -5.21 -17.88 7.20
CA THR A 408 -4.96 -18.05 8.64
C THR A 408 -4.88 -19.52 9.04
N ILE A 409 -4.29 -19.80 10.20
CA ILE A 409 -4.46 -21.12 10.85
C ILE A 409 -5.97 -21.38 11.05
N PRO A 410 -6.47 -22.60 10.72
CA PRO A 410 -7.87 -22.94 10.94
C PRO A 410 -8.29 -22.72 12.39
N ASN A 411 -9.43 -22.05 12.59
CA ASN A 411 -9.97 -21.87 13.93
C ASN A 411 -10.65 -23.17 14.44
N LYS A 412 -11.28 -23.14 15.62
CA LYS A 412 -11.99 -24.30 16.21
C LYS A 412 -13.15 -24.84 15.35
N LYS A 413 -13.64 -24.07 14.37
CA LYS A 413 -14.66 -24.49 13.39
C LYS A 413 -14.03 -24.96 12.07
N ASN A 414 -12.73 -25.16 12.03
CA ASN A 414 -11.95 -25.46 10.81
C ASN A 414 -12.06 -24.39 9.72
N HIS A 415 -12.37 -23.15 10.11
CA HIS A 415 -12.44 -22.04 9.17
C HIS A 415 -11.06 -21.39 9.00
N THR A 416 -10.65 -21.25 7.75
CA THR A 416 -9.48 -20.47 7.32
C THR A 416 -9.96 -19.18 6.67
N PHE A 417 -9.26 -18.07 6.91
CA PHE A 417 -9.59 -16.78 6.32
C PHE A 417 -8.43 -16.27 5.48
N VAL A 418 -8.72 -15.53 4.41
CA VAL A 418 -7.69 -14.71 3.76
C VAL A 418 -7.24 -13.62 4.73
N SER A 419 -5.93 -13.40 4.78
CA SER A 419 -5.33 -12.28 5.48
C SER A 419 -4.23 -11.65 4.65
N ASP A 420 -4.10 -10.34 4.74
CA ASP A 420 -2.91 -9.64 4.31
C ASP A 420 -2.04 -9.25 5.50
N LEU A 421 -0.78 -8.92 5.19
CA LEU A 421 0.16 -8.31 6.11
C LEU A 421 0.54 -6.94 5.56
N ARG A 422 0.38 -5.89 6.36
CA ARG A 422 0.97 -4.59 6.06
C ARG A 422 2.30 -4.46 6.78
N VAL A 423 3.37 -4.22 6.02
CA VAL A 423 4.69 -3.91 6.55
C VAL A 423 5.03 -2.48 6.21
N MET A 424 5.37 -1.68 7.24
CA MET A 424 5.81 -0.31 7.10
C MET A 424 7.31 -0.21 7.30
N VAL A 425 7.96 0.54 6.42
CA VAL A 425 9.41 0.78 6.47
C VAL A 425 9.68 2.28 6.44
N CYS A 426 10.79 2.67 7.05
CA CYS A 426 11.39 3.96 6.78
C CYS A 426 12.85 3.79 6.37
N ALA A 427 13.39 4.81 5.72
CA ALA A 427 14.77 4.85 5.27
C ALA A 427 15.45 6.13 5.74
N ASN A 428 16.73 5.98 6.06
CA ASN A 428 17.61 7.05 6.51
C ASN A 428 19.02 6.80 5.95
N ASP A 429 20.01 7.62 6.33
CA ASP A 429 21.39 7.45 5.81
C ASP A 429 22.07 6.12 6.18
N SER A 430 21.47 5.34 7.08
CA SER A 430 21.90 3.99 7.46
C SER A 430 21.12 2.90 6.73
N GLY A 431 20.27 3.25 5.77
CA GLY A 431 19.44 2.32 4.99
C GLY A 431 18.01 2.16 5.52
N PHE A 432 17.37 1.05 5.15
CA PHE A 432 16.00 0.75 5.54
C PHE A 432 15.88 0.12 6.93
N LYS A 433 14.72 0.31 7.55
CA LYS A 433 14.28 -0.45 8.73
C LYS A 433 12.77 -0.65 8.77
N PRO A 434 12.29 -1.77 9.34
CA PRO A 434 10.88 -1.96 9.62
C PRO A 434 10.43 -1.05 10.77
N VAL A 435 9.19 -0.57 10.72
CA VAL A 435 8.65 0.37 11.70
C VAL A 435 7.37 -0.15 12.34
N ALA A 436 6.43 -0.65 11.53
CA ALA A 436 5.17 -1.16 12.00
C ALA A 436 4.70 -2.32 11.14
N ILE A 437 4.02 -3.28 11.77
CA ILE A 437 3.45 -4.44 11.11
C ILE A 437 2.08 -4.68 11.71
N TYR A 438 1.09 -4.96 10.88
CA TYR A 438 -0.20 -5.46 11.33
C TYR A 438 -0.83 -6.26 10.19
N ALA A 439 -1.83 -7.08 10.51
CA ALA A 439 -2.54 -7.87 9.52
C ALA A 439 -4.02 -7.51 9.49
N ARG A 440 -4.66 -7.74 8.35
CA ARG A 440 -6.12 -7.61 8.21
C ARG A 440 -6.68 -8.91 7.66
N ARG A 441 -7.78 -9.34 8.24
CA ARG A 441 -8.49 -10.56 7.83
C ARG A 441 -9.73 -10.22 7.01
N ALA A 442 -10.08 -11.09 6.07
CA ALA A 442 -11.36 -11.08 5.40
C ALA A 442 -12.53 -11.27 6.38
N ARG A 443 -13.74 -10.92 5.94
CA ARG A 443 -14.95 -11.00 6.77
C ARG A 443 -15.42 -12.44 6.94
N MET A 444 -15.48 -13.15 5.83
CA MET A 444 -15.96 -14.53 5.75
C MET A 444 -14.80 -15.48 5.50
N PRO A 445 -14.90 -16.73 5.98
CA PRO A 445 -13.88 -17.74 5.74
C PRO A 445 -13.87 -18.19 4.29
N LEU A 446 -12.77 -18.78 3.84
CA LEU A 446 -12.70 -19.46 2.55
C LEU A 446 -13.61 -20.69 2.58
N LEU A 447 -14.58 -20.72 1.66
CA LEU A 447 -15.39 -21.90 1.39
C LEU A 447 -14.59 -22.95 0.62
N ARG A 448 -15.04 -24.21 0.72
CA ARG A 448 -14.45 -25.29 -0.08
C ARG A 448 -14.95 -25.22 -1.51
N HIS A 449 -16.25 -24.97 -1.67
CA HIS A 449 -16.91 -24.70 -2.93
C HIS A 449 -17.72 -23.40 -2.80
N LEU A 450 -17.74 -22.56 -3.84
CA LEU A 450 -18.41 -21.25 -3.77
C LEU A 450 -19.93 -21.41 -3.59
N GLU A 451 -20.48 -22.49 -4.12
CA GLU A 451 -21.86 -22.92 -4.00
C GLU A 451 -22.26 -23.42 -2.60
N ASP A 452 -21.30 -23.64 -1.69
CA ASP A 452 -21.58 -24.10 -0.32
C ASP A 452 -22.42 -23.07 0.46
N ASP A 453 -22.30 -21.78 0.13
CA ASP A 453 -23.10 -20.71 0.72
C ASP A 453 -23.34 -19.55 -0.26
N SER A 454 -24.49 -19.60 -0.93
CA SER A 454 -24.93 -18.56 -1.90
C SER A 454 -25.09 -17.15 -1.31
N SER A 455 -25.06 -16.98 0.01
CA SER A 455 -25.15 -15.67 0.64
C SER A 455 -23.79 -14.97 0.76
N ILE A 456 -22.69 -15.70 0.57
CA ILE A 456 -21.33 -15.18 0.71
C ILE A 456 -20.80 -14.76 -0.66
N THR A 457 -20.36 -13.51 -0.76
CA THR A 457 -19.73 -12.99 -1.97
C THR A 457 -18.22 -13.29 -1.99
N SER A 458 -17.62 -13.37 -3.18
CA SER A 458 -16.16 -13.51 -3.31
C SER A 458 -15.40 -12.37 -2.59
N TRP A 459 -15.94 -11.15 -2.60
CA TRP A 459 -15.33 -10.02 -1.91
C TRP A 459 -15.32 -10.20 -0.38
N GLU A 460 -16.32 -10.84 0.21
CA GLU A 460 -16.34 -11.08 1.65
C GLU A 460 -15.29 -12.11 2.10
N MET A 461 -14.90 -13.02 1.20
CA MET A 461 -13.86 -14.02 1.44
C MET A 461 -12.45 -13.51 1.14
N LEU A 462 -12.29 -12.66 0.11
CA LEU A 462 -10.98 -12.25 -0.40
C LEU A 462 -10.60 -10.82 0.01
N GLY A 463 -11.59 -9.97 0.29
CA GLY A 463 -11.40 -8.56 0.64
C GLY A 463 -10.94 -8.38 2.09
N THR A 464 -9.70 -7.95 2.27
CA THR A 464 -9.11 -7.71 3.60
C THR A 464 -9.24 -6.27 4.09
N ASN A 465 -9.70 -5.34 3.24
CA ASN A 465 -9.86 -3.93 3.61
C ASN A 465 -10.78 -3.75 4.81
N LEU A 466 -10.42 -2.87 5.75
CA LEU A 466 -11.20 -2.62 6.97
C LEU A 466 -12.33 -1.61 6.77
N SER A 467 -12.24 -0.79 5.72
CA SER A 467 -13.23 0.22 5.40
C SER A 467 -14.48 -0.43 4.82
N VAL A 468 -15.64 -0.13 5.40
CA VAL A 468 -16.93 -0.62 4.93
C VAL A 468 -17.91 0.55 4.85
N LYS A 469 -18.76 0.52 3.83
CA LYS A 469 -19.79 1.53 3.62
C LYS A 469 -21.09 1.02 4.23
N VAL A 470 -21.62 1.71 5.22
CA VAL A 470 -22.88 1.44 5.91
C VAL A 470 -23.77 2.67 5.74
N GLU A 471 -24.93 2.55 5.10
CA GLU A 471 -25.91 3.64 4.97
C GLU A 471 -25.31 4.97 4.45
N ASP A 472 -24.46 4.86 3.41
CA ASP A 472 -23.66 5.96 2.84
C ASP A 472 -22.54 6.56 3.71
N GLU A 473 -22.30 6.02 4.90
CA GLU A 473 -21.19 6.38 5.76
C GLU A 473 -20.06 5.35 5.72
N TRP A 474 -18.82 5.82 5.66
CA TRP A 474 -17.65 4.97 5.79
C TRP A 474 -17.34 4.71 7.26
N THR A 475 -17.37 3.45 7.66
CA THR A 475 -16.91 3.00 8.98
C THR A 475 -15.73 2.03 8.83
N THR A 476 -15.13 1.64 9.96
CA THR A 476 -13.98 0.74 10.02
C THR A 476 -14.30 -0.48 10.88
N GLU A 477 -14.14 -1.68 10.33
CA GLU A 477 -14.32 -2.95 11.04
C GLU A 477 -13.05 -3.35 11.80
N ALA A 478 -12.74 -2.63 12.88
CA ALA A 478 -11.54 -2.85 13.67
C ALA A 478 -11.42 -4.28 14.26
N GLN A 479 -12.51 -5.03 14.38
CA GLN A 479 -12.50 -6.42 14.83
C GLN A 479 -11.78 -7.39 13.87
N ARG A 480 -11.57 -7.00 12.60
CA ARG A 480 -10.80 -7.78 11.61
C ARG A 480 -9.32 -7.42 11.57
N LEU A 481 -8.91 -6.42 12.35
CA LEU A 481 -7.52 -6.09 12.57
C LEU A 481 -6.88 -7.16 13.46
N LEU A 482 -5.81 -7.78 12.96
CA LEU A 482 -4.99 -8.73 13.68
C LEU A 482 -3.72 -8.01 14.13
N LEU A 483 -3.59 -7.85 15.45
CA LEU A 483 -2.43 -7.17 16.05
C LEU A 483 -1.20 -8.08 16.05
N MET A 484 -0.02 -7.48 16.11
CA MET A 484 1.24 -8.22 16.32
C MET A 484 1.46 -8.56 17.80
N ASP A 485 0.38 -8.93 18.49
CA ASP A 485 0.35 -9.26 19.91
C ASP A 485 0.42 -10.79 20.11
N ARG A 486 0.54 -11.22 21.37
CA ARG A 486 0.59 -12.65 21.72
C ARG A 486 -0.67 -13.44 21.34
N LYS A 487 -1.80 -12.76 21.14
CA LYS A 487 -3.12 -13.38 20.95
C LYS A 487 -3.44 -13.60 19.46
N ASP A 488 -3.14 -12.62 18.62
CA ASP A 488 -3.54 -12.60 17.22
C ASP A 488 -2.46 -13.12 16.30
N PHE A 489 -1.17 -12.84 16.58
CA PHE A 489 -0.08 -13.15 15.66
C PHE A 489 -0.04 -14.63 15.26
N ASN A 490 -0.24 -15.53 16.23
CA ASN A 490 -0.21 -16.97 15.98
C ASN A 490 -1.33 -17.45 15.05
N GLN A 491 -2.43 -16.69 14.91
CA GLN A 491 -3.50 -17.04 13.97
C GLN A 491 -3.07 -16.89 12.51
N LEU A 492 -2.02 -16.12 12.23
CA LEU A 492 -1.54 -15.86 10.86
C LEU A 492 -0.75 -17.02 10.26
N GLY A 493 -0.19 -17.92 11.08
CA GLY A 493 0.63 -19.03 10.59
C GLY A 493 1.95 -18.59 9.93
N ILE A 494 2.44 -17.41 10.29
CA ILE A 494 3.70 -16.84 9.78
C ILE A 494 4.81 -16.87 10.84
N GLY A 495 6.03 -17.09 10.39
CA GLY A 495 7.24 -17.10 11.22
C GLY A 495 8.18 -15.94 10.90
N ILE A 496 9.39 -16.00 11.47
CA ILE A 496 10.40 -14.96 11.30
C ILE A 496 10.87 -14.84 9.85
N ASP A 497 10.96 -15.96 9.14
CA ASP A 497 11.42 -16.00 7.75
C ASP A 497 10.37 -15.36 6.80
N ASP A 498 9.07 -15.55 7.08
CA ASP A 498 8.00 -14.85 6.35
C ASP A 498 8.04 -13.34 6.60
N LEU A 499 8.32 -12.90 7.83
CA LEU A 499 8.46 -11.46 8.16
C LEU A 499 9.69 -10.84 7.47
N ILE A 500 10.81 -11.58 7.41
CA ILE A 500 12.01 -11.18 6.68
C ILE A 500 11.71 -11.05 5.18
N ASP A 501 11.04 -12.04 4.59
CA ASP A 501 10.67 -12.01 3.17
C ASP A 501 9.72 -10.83 2.90
N ALA A 502 8.75 -10.58 3.78
CA ALA A 502 7.82 -9.46 3.67
C ALA A 502 8.53 -8.09 3.72
N TYR A 503 9.51 -7.95 4.61
CA TYR A 503 10.33 -6.75 4.71
C TYR A 503 11.18 -6.53 3.47
N ILE A 504 11.86 -7.58 2.97
CA ILE A 504 12.66 -7.48 1.73
C ILE A 504 11.76 -7.10 0.54
N GLN A 505 10.62 -7.75 0.37
CA GLN A 505 9.66 -7.41 -0.68
C GLN A 505 9.17 -5.96 -0.57
N THR A 506 8.94 -5.48 0.65
CA THR A 506 8.56 -4.08 0.91
C THR A 506 9.69 -3.12 0.55
N VAL A 507 10.94 -3.43 0.90
CA VAL A 507 12.11 -2.61 0.55
C VAL A 507 12.28 -2.54 -0.97
N LEU A 508 12.22 -3.68 -1.66
CA LEU A 508 12.33 -3.73 -3.13
C LEU A 508 11.24 -2.89 -3.81
N SER A 509 10.00 -2.96 -3.33
CA SER A 509 8.90 -2.18 -3.92
C SER A 509 9.08 -0.67 -3.70
N VAL A 510 9.62 -0.26 -2.55
CA VAL A 510 9.95 1.14 -2.27
C VAL A 510 11.09 1.64 -3.14
N ILE A 511 12.16 0.85 -3.30
CA ILE A 511 13.29 1.20 -4.16
C ILE A 511 12.83 1.36 -5.61
N ALA A 512 11.97 0.45 -6.10
CA ALA A 512 11.42 0.53 -7.45
C ALA A 512 10.67 1.86 -7.68
N ILE A 513 9.78 2.23 -6.75
CA ILE A 513 8.98 3.45 -6.84
C ILE A 513 9.85 4.70 -6.68
N ASP A 514 10.85 4.69 -5.78
CA ASP A 514 11.78 5.83 -5.66
C ASP A 514 12.58 6.02 -6.95
N LYS A 515 13.12 4.94 -7.53
CA LYS A 515 13.81 5.01 -8.83
C LYS A 515 12.89 5.50 -9.95
N MET A 516 11.62 5.09 -9.96
CA MET A 516 10.64 5.64 -10.91
C MET A 516 10.43 7.14 -10.68
N ALA A 517 10.30 7.60 -9.43
CA ALA A 517 10.21 9.01 -9.10
C ALA A 517 11.43 9.81 -9.57
N GLN A 518 12.64 9.25 -9.41
CA GLN A 518 13.88 9.85 -9.91
C GLN A 518 13.89 9.95 -11.45
N ARG A 519 13.43 8.90 -12.16
CA ARG A 519 13.30 8.94 -13.64
C ARG A 519 12.35 10.02 -14.13
N LEU A 520 11.24 10.22 -13.42
CA LEU A 520 10.25 11.25 -13.73
C LEU A 520 10.71 12.66 -13.36
N MET A 521 11.85 12.83 -12.68
CA MET A 521 12.37 14.12 -12.22
C MET A 521 13.72 14.42 -12.88
N LYS A 522 13.70 14.88 -14.13
CA LYS A 522 14.89 15.25 -14.92
C LYS A 522 15.57 16.49 -14.35
N GLY A 523 16.90 16.58 -14.50
CA GLY A 523 17.64 17.80 -14.16
C GLY A 523 17.12 18.99 -14.97
N ASN A 524 17.00 20.16 -14.33
CA ASN A 524 16.48 21.36 -14.96
C ASN A 524 17.61 22.08 -15.76
N PRO A 525 17.56 22.12 -17.10
CA PRO A 525 18.62 22.73 -17.91
C PRO A 525 18.77 24.24 -17.65
N SER A 526 17.67 24.91 -17.26
CA SER A 526 17.69 26.35 -17.00
C SER A 526 18.51 26.74 -15.77
N GLN A 527 18.68 25.83 -14.79
CA GLN A 527 19.54 26.08 -13.62
C GLN A 527 21.03 25.86 -13.89
N GLU A 528 21.40 25.20 -14.99
CA GLU A 528 22.80 25.17 -15.41
C GLU A 528 23.27 26.55 -15.92
N MET A 529 22.32 27.42 -16.31
CA MET A 529 22.58 28.76 -16.85
C MET A 529 22.19 29.93 -15.91
N CYS A 530 21.42 29.69 -14.84
CA CYS A 530 20.97 30.70 -13.88
C CYS A 530 21.56 30.50 -12.48
N GLU A 531 21.73 31.58 -11.70
CA GLU A 531 22.12 31.47 -10.29
C GLU A 531 21.06 30.69 -9.51
N LYS A 532 21.48 29.62 -8.81
CA LYS A 532 20.61 28.84 -7.92
C LYS A 532 20.02 29.75 -6.84
N ASP A 533 18.77 29.50 -6.46
CA ASP A 533 18.15 30.15 -5.31
C ASP A 533 18.99 29.84 -4.06
N LYS A 534 19.69 30.86 -3.55
CA LYS A 534 20.61 30.71 -2.41
C LYS A 534 19.86 30.33 -1.12
N GLN A 535 18.59 30.72 -1.02
CA GLN A 535 17.75 30.46 0.15
C GLN A 535 17.10 29.07 0.07
N TYR A 536 16.74 28.63 -1.14
CA TYR A 536 16.11 27.33 -1.41
C TYR A 536 16.89 26.54 -2.46
N PRO A 537 18.10 26.04 -2.14
CA PRO A 537 18.99 25.46 -3.13
C PRO A 537 18.42 24.20 -3.81
N TRP A 538 17.45 23.52 -3.20
CA TRP A 538 16.77 22.34 -3.76
C TRP A 538 15.61 22.67 -4.70
N PHE A 539 15.07 23.89 -4.65
CA PHE A 539 13.89 24.27 -5.42
C PHE A 539 14.23 24.36 -6.92
N ASN A 540 13.36 23.81 -7.76
CA ASN A 540 13.53 23.80 -9.22
C ASN A 540 14.84 23.16 -9.75
N GLN A 541 15.56 22.39 -8.93
CA GLN A 541 16.71 21.60 -9.39
C GLN A 541 16.33 20.59 -10.47
N ASN A 542 15.17 19.94 -10.28
CA ASN A 542 14.62 18.95 -11.19
C ASN A 542 13.24 19.40 -11.67
N MET A 543 12.88 19.04 -12.90
CA MET A 543 11.55 19.24 -13.47
C MET A 543 10.86 17.89 -13.69
N PHE A 544 9.54 17.89 -13.49
CA PHE A 544 8.73 16.71 -13.76
C PHE A 544 8.63 16.47 -15.27
N ASP A 545 8.91 15.26 -15.68
CA ASP A 545 8.94 14.83 -17.08
C ASP A 545 7.56 14.35 -17.52
N PHE A 546 6.71 15.31 -17.92
CA PHE A 546 5.35 15.02 -18.34
C PHE A 546 5.27 14.12 -19.57
N GLU A 547 6.20 14.26 -20.52
CA GLU A 547 6.25 13.42 -21.73
C GLU A 547 6.47 11.96 -21.37
N LEU A 548 7.47 11.67 -20.53
CA LEU A 548 7.71 10.31 -20.05
C LEU A 548 6.55 9.82 -19.18
N PHE A 549 6.00 10.67 -18.31
CA PHE A 549 4.88 10.28 -17.47
C PHE A 549 3.66 9.87 -18.32
N GLU A 550 3.31 10.64 -19.34
CA GLU A 550 2.21 10.36 -20.26
C GLU A 550 2.44 9.06 -21.04
N ALA A 551 3.65 8.85 -21.57
CA ALA A 551 4.02 7.60 -22.24
C ALA A 551 3.92 6.37 -21.30
N LEU A 552 4.25 6.57 -20.02
CA LEU A 552 4.18 5.51 -19.00
C LEU A 552 2.81 5.35 -18.35
N ASN A 553 1.96 6.37 -18.41
CA ASN A 553 0.66 6.40 -17.74
C ASN A 553 -0.33 7.18 -18.61
N PRO A 554 -0.84 6.57 -19.70
CA PRO A 554 -1.70 7.22 -20.68
C PRO A 554 -3.14 7.38 -20.14
N ASP A 555 -3.27 8.15 -19.07
CA ASP A 555 -4.53 8.47 -18.40
C ASP A 555 -4.78 9.97 -18.49
N ILE A 556 -5.63 10.34 -19.45
CA ILE A 556 -5.95 11.73 -19.76
C ILE A 556 -6.58 12.44 -18.55
N ALA A 557 -7.39 11.75 -17.74
CA ALA A 557 -8.04 12.36 -16.59
C ALA A 557 -7.01 12.73 -15.51
N LEU A 558 -6.06 11.81 -15.22
CA LEU A 558 -4.99 12.14 -14.29
C LEU A 558 -4.06 13.23 -14.84
N LEU A 559 -3.73 13.20 -16.14
CA LEU A 559 -2.89 14.22 -16.77
C LEU A 559 -3.51 15.62 -16.61
N GLN A 560 -4.82 15.76 -16.84
CA GLN A 560 -5.55 17.03 -16.63
C GLN A 560 -5.53 17.51 -15.17
N GLU A 561 -5.46 16.59 -14.20
CA GLU A 561 -5.34 16.92 -12.76
C GLU A 561 -3.94 17.36 -12.35
N ILE A 562 -2.90 17.14 -13.18
CA ILE A 562 -1.51 17.47 -12.82
C ILE A 562 -0.88 18.56 -13.69
N TYR A 563 -1.46 18.85 -14.86
CA TYR A 563 -1.14 20.03 -15.65
C TYR A 563 -1.80 21.27 -15.01
N HIS A 564 -1.14 21.85 -14.01
CA HIS A 564 -1.56 23.09 -13.35
C HIS A 564 -0.50 24.18 -13.47
#